data_AF-A0A2W6TQ30-F1
#
_entry.id   AF-A0A2W6TQ30-F1
#
_cell.length_a   1.000
_cell.length_b   1.000
_cell.length_c   1.000
_cell.angle_alpha   90.00
_cell.angle_beta   90.00
_cell.angle_gamma   90.00
#
_symmetry.space_group_name_H-M   'P 1'
#
loop_
_entity.id
_entity.type
_entity.pdbx_description
1 polymer ?
#
loop_
_entity_poly.entity_id
_entity_poly.type
_entity_poly.pdbx_seq_one_letter_code
_entity_poly.pdbx_strand_id
1 'polypeptide(L)'
;MRGLSQRALGDRMGLGKEKGSSRINRYEHQVTAVGFDSLDTLAKVLEVPPAYLLADNQEMAQTILLFSNIAPEKQASAVQLLQLLQQHPDLIEKLHALAPGLVTKP
;
A
#
# COMPACT_ATOMS: atom_id res chain seq x y z
N MET A 1 9.30 -10.55 5.27
CA MET A 1 7.93 -10.77 4.75
C MET A 1 7.15 -11.59 5.76
N ARG A 2 6.06 -11.07 6.33
CA ARG A 2 5.30 -11.74 7.39
C ARG A 2 4.62 -13.00 6.81
N GLY A 3 5.03 -14.17 7.30
CA GLY A 3 4.69 -15.50 6.77
C GLY A 3 3.24 -15.97 6.97
N LEU A 4 2.25 -15.17 6.58
CA LEU A 4 0.85 -15.58 6.56
C LEU A 4 0.55 -16.29 5.25
N SER A 5 0.17 -17.57 5.32
CA SER A 5 -0.28 -18.30 4.13
C SER A 5 -1.58 -17.72 3.60
N GLN A 6 -1.78 -17.74 2.27
CA GLN A 6 -3.01 -17.25 1.62
C GLN A 6 -4.28 -17.85 2.24
N ARG A 7 -4.18 -19.09 2.74
CA ARG A 7 -5.25 -19.76 3.48
C ARG A 7 -5.56 -19.10 4.83
N ALA A 8 -4.52 -18.82 5.63
CA ALA A 8 -4.68 -18.14 6.92
C ALA A 8 -5.28 -16.73 6.76
N LEU A 9 -5.00 -16.08 5.63
CA LEU A 9 -5.63 -14.82 5.25
C LEU A 9 -7.11 -15.00 4.89
N GLY A 10 -7.44 -15.97 4.03
CA GLY A 10 -8.82 -16.27 3.63
C GLY A 10 -9.73 -16.68 4.79
N ASP A 11 -9.20 -17.46 5.75
CA ASP A 11 -9.91 -17.87 6.96
C ASP A 11 -10.20 -16.66 7.88
N ARG A 12 -9.27 -15.70 7.98
CA ARG A 12 -9.46 -14.44 8.74
C ARG A 12 -10.41 -13.44 8.06
N MET A 13 -10.54 -13.50 6.74
CA MET A 13 -11.45 -12.66 5.96
C MET A 13 -12.87 -13.25 5.82
N GLY A 14 -13.16 -14.40 6.45
CA GLY A 14 -14.50 -15.00 6.43
C GLY A 14 -14.93 -15.58 5.07
N LEU A 15 -13.98 -15.85 4.17
CA LEU A 15 -14.26 -16.31 2.81
C LEU A 15 -14.39 -17.84 2.78
N GLY A 16 -15.60 -18.33 3.07
CA GLY A 16 -15.95 -19.76 3.02
C GLY A 16 -15.76 -20.41 1.63
N LYS A 17 -15.50 -21.73 1.65
CA LYS A 17 -15.22 -22.58 0.48
C LYS A 17 -16.48 -22.79 -0.38
N GLU A 18 -16.37 -22.70 -1.71
CA GLU A 18 -17.06 -23.58 -2.68
C GLU A 18 -16.71 -23.23 -4.16
N LYS A 19 -17.01 -24.17 -5.07
CA LYS A 19 -16.24 -24.53 -6.27
C LYS A 19 -16.57 -23.76 -7.57
N GLY A 20 -15.75 -24.03 -8.59
CA GLY A 20 -15.67 -23.34 -9.87
C GLY A 20 -16.81 -23.65 -10.85
N SER A 21 -17.45 -22.57 -11.29
CA SER A 21 -18.12 -22.36 -12.61
C SER A 21 -18.82 -20.99 -12.64
N SER A 22 -18.92 -20.29 -11.50
CA SER A 22 -19.53 -18.96 -11.36
C SER A 22 -18.63 -17.76 -11.77
N ARG A 23 -17.37 -18.01 -12.17
CA ARG A 23 -16.34 -16.95 -12.28
C ARG A 23 -16.61 -15.91 -13.38
N ILE A 24 -17.38 -16.23 -14.42
CA ILE A 24 -17.67 -15.29 -15.51
C ILE A 24 -18.93 -14.44 -15.21
N ASN A 25 -20.00 -15.05 -14.68
CA ASN A 25 -21.23 -14.34 -14.33
C ASN A 25 -21.06 -13.33 -13.17
N ARG A 26 -19.96 -13.44 -12.41
CA ARG A 26 -19.66 -12.58 -11.26
C ARG A 26 -19.06 -11.22 -11.65
N TYR A 27 -18.43 -11.12 -12.82
CA TYR A 27 -17.86 -9.84 -13.28
C TYR A 27 -18.92 -8.92 -13.91
N GLU A 28 -19.97 -9.48 -14.52
CA GLU A 28 -20.99 -8.66 -15.21
C GLU A 28 -22.11 -8.14 -14.30
N HIS A 29 -22.41 -8.82 -13.17
CA HIS A 29 -23.67 -8.55 -12.44
C HIS A 29 -23.55 -8.23 -10.95
N GLN A 30 -22.35 -8.20 -10.34
CA GLN A 30 -22.25 -7.88 -8.90
C GLN A 30 -21.13 -6.89 -8.60
N VAL A 31 -21.49 -5.60 -8.68
CA VAL A 31 -21.04 -4.61 -7.70
C VAL A 31 -21.28 -5.23 -6.31
N THR A 32 -20.26 -5.86 -5.75
CA THR A 32 -20.37 -6.41 -4.41
C THR A 32 -19.79 -5.36 -3.49
N ALA A 33 -20.62 -4.81 -2.62
CA ALA A 33 -20.25 -3.90 -1.53
C ALA A 33 -19.09 -4.40 -0.64
N VAL A 34 -18.65 -5.64 -0.85
CA VAL A 34 -17.38 -6.24 -0.41
C VAL A 34 -16.14 -5.46 -0.88
N GLY A 35 -16.23 -4.62 -1.92
CA GLY A 35 -15.09 -3.97 -2.58
C GLY A 35 -14.25 -2.99 -1.75
N PHE A 36 -14.84 -2.28 -0.78
CA PHE A 36 -14.10 -1.35 0.11
C PHE A 36 -14.07 -1.82 1.56
N ASP A 37 -15.16 -2.40 2.08
CA ASP A 37 -15.18 -2.95 3.44
C ASP A 37 -14.16 -4.08 3.63
N SER A 38 -13.95 -4.90 2.59
CA SER A 38 -12.91 -5.94 2.63
C SER A 38 -11.52 -5.38 2.48
N LEU A 39 -11.37 -4.25 1.78
CA LEU A 39 -10.09 -3.55 1.63
C LEU A 39 -9.66 -2.96 2.98
N ASP A 40 -10.56 -2.28 3.68
CA ASP A 40 -10.31 -1.74 5.01
C ASP A 40 -10.03 -2.85 6.04
N THR A 41 -10.78 -3.95 5.96
CA THR A 41 -10.55 -5.12 6.81
C THR A 41 -9.17 -5.72 6.54
N LEU A 42 -8.79 -5.90 5.28
CA LEU A 42 -7.48 -6.41 4.88
C LEU A 42 -6.35 -5.47 5.33
N ALA A 43 -6.52 -4.17 5.12
CA ALA A 43 -5.56 -3.14 5.51
C ALA A 43 -5.32 -3.14 7.03
N LYS A 44 -6.39 -3.23 7.83
CA LYS A 44 -6.31 -3.38 9.28
C LYS A 44 -5.57 -4.64 9.70
N VAL A 45 -5.85 -5.79 9.07
CA VAL A 45 -5.17 -7.07 9.37
C VAL A 45 -3.67 -7.01 9.04
N LEU A 46 -3.31 -6.25 8.00
CA LEU A 46 -1.92 -6.06 7.57
C LEU A 46 -1.22 -4.89 8.28
N GLU A 47 -1.94 -4.10 9.08
CA GLU A 47 -1.47 -2.90 9.76
C GLU A 47 -0.87 -1.87 8.78
N VAL A 48 -1.54 -1.67 7.64
CA VAL A 48 -1.13 -0.69 6.62
C VAL A 48 -2.29 0.22 6.26
N PRO A 49 -2.04 1.42 5.70
CA PRO A 49 -3.10 2.26 5.15
C PRO A 49 -3.84 1.54 4.00
N PRO A 50 -5.17 1.65 3.86
CA PRO A 50 -5.90 1.06 2.74
C PRO A 50 -5.34 1.46 1.36
N ALA A 51 -4.86 2.70 1.23
CA ALA A 51 -4.23 3.19 0.00
C ALA A 51 -2.97 2.41 -0.41
N TYR A 52 -2.24 1.80 0.54
CA TYR A 52 -1.07 0.96 0.25
C TYR A 52 -1.43 -0.24 -0.64
N LEU A 53 -2.62 -0.81 -0.43
CA LEU A 53 -3.11 -1.98 -1.16
C LEU A 53 -3.59 -1.63 -2.58
N LEU A 54 -3.80 -0.35 -2.87
CA LEU A 54 -4.27 0.16 -4.16
C LEU A 54 -3.17 0.90 -4.94
N ALA A 55 -1.95 0.98 -4.41
CA ALA A 55 -0.84 1.62 -5.08
C ALA A 55 -0.51 0.93 -6.41
N ASP A 56 -0.21 1.72 -7.43
CA ASP A 56 0.04 1.30 -8.81
C ASP A 56 1.42 0.65 -9.01
N ASN A 57 2.41 1.08 -8.24
CA ASN A 57 3.77 0.56 -8.27
C ASN A 57 4.39 0.48 -6.86
N GLN A 58 5.57 -0.13 -6.79
CA GLN A 58 6.27 -0.40 -5.53
C GLN A 58 6.71 0.90 -4.83
N GLU A 59 7.18 1.89 -5.59
CA GLU A 59 7.63 3.19 -5.07
C GLU A 59 6.48 3.96 -4.43
N MET A 60 5.30 3.95 -5.06
CA MET A 60 4.07 4.55 -4.53
C MET A 60 3.61 3.84 -3.25
N ALA A 61 3.59 2.51 -3.26
CA ALA A 61 3.24 1.72 -2.08
C ALA A 61 4.19 2.05 -0.91
N GLN A 62 5.50 2.07 -1.18
CA GLN A 62 6.50 2.38 -0.18
C GLN A 62 6.36 3.82 0.35
N THR A 63 6.05 4.78 -0.52
CA THR A 63 5.81 6.18 -0.13
C THR A 63 4.61 6.31 0.80
N ILE A 64 3.48 5.67 0.47
CA ILE A 64 2.27 5.66 1.32
C ILE A 64 2.60 5.06 2.69
N LEU A 65 3.31 3.93 2.72
CA LEU A 65 3.66 3.27 3.97
C LEU A 65 4.61 4.13 4.82
N LEU A 66 5.68 4.68 4.23
CA LEU A 66 6.62 5.56 4.93
C LEU A 66 5.91 6.80 5.46
N PHE A 67 5.11 7.46 4.62
CA PHE A 67 4.37 8.67 5.01
C PHE A 67 3.40 8.41 6.17
N SER A 68 2.72 7.27 6.17
CA SER A 68 1.81 6.88 7.26
C SER A 68 2.50 6.69 8.62
N ASN A 69 3.81 6.42 8.62
CA ASN A 69 4.62 6.26 9.82
C ASN A 69 5.29 7.56 10.28
N ILE A 70 5.16 8.66 9.52
CA ILE A 70 5.64 9.98 9.94
C ILE A 70 4.66 10.57 10.96
N ALA A 71 5.20 11.12 12.05
CA ALA A 71 4.41 11.81 13.07
C ALA A 71 3.50 12.89 12.44
N PRO A 72 2.21 12.98 12.80
CA PRO A 72 1.25 13.87 12.12
C PRO A 72 1.72 15.32 11.98
N GLU A 73 2.39 15.86 12.99
CA GLU A 73 2.94 17.23 13.00
C GLU A 73 4.11 17.45 12.03
N LYS A 74 4.71 16.36 11.51
CA LYS A 74 5.80 16.39 10.52
C LYS A 74 5.34 16.04 9.10
N GLN A 75 4.12 15.53 8.93
CA GLN A 75 3.60 15.15 7.61
C GLN A 75 3.55 16.33 6.64
N ALA A 76 3.16 17.52 7.11
CA ALA A 76 3.18 18.74 6.29
C ALA A 76 4.59 19.08 5.76
N SER A 77 5.61 18.95 6.62
CA SER A 77 7.00 19.16 6.21
C SER A 77 7.48 18.09 5.23
N ALA A 78 7.04 16.85 5.38
CA ALA A 78 7.36 15.78 4.43
C ALA A 78 6.77 16.07 3.03
N VAL A 79 5.54 16.59 2.95
CA VAL A 79 4.96 17.03 1.67
C VAL A 79 5.75 18.18 1.06
N GLN A 80 6.19 19.16 1.87
CA GLN A 80 7.02 20.27 1.38
C GLN A 80 8.36 19.79 0.82
N LEU A 81 8.99 18.79 1.44
CA LEU A 81 10.20 18.14 0.92
C LEU A 81 9.96 17.47 -0.44
N LEU A 82 8.85 16.74 -0.60
CA LEU A 82 8.50 16.14 -1.89
C LEU A 82 8.26 17.20 -2.98
N GLN A 83 7.61 18.33 -2.63
CA GLN A 83 7.44 19.46 -3.54
C GLN A 83 8.77 20.08 -3.96
N LEU A 84 9.70 20.24 -3.02
CA LEU A 84 11.04 20.75 -3.31
C LEU A 84 11.79 19.83 -4.27
N LEU A 85 11.72 18.50 -4.06
CA LEU A 85 12.33 17.52 -4.96
C LEU A 85 11.70 17.51 -6.35
N GLN A 86 10.39 17.74 -6.45
CA GLN A 86 9.71 17.88 -7.73
C GLN A 86 10.18 19.13 -8.50
N GLN A 87 10.41 20.24 -7.79
CA GLN A 87 10.89 21.50 -8.39
C GLN A 87 12.40 21.47 -8.72
N HIS A 88 13.18 20.76 -7.91
CA HIS A 88 14.63 20.67 -8.00
C HIS A 88 15.13 19.22 -7.93
N PRO A 89 15.01 18.45 -9.04
CA PRO A 89 15.41 17.04 -9.06
C PRO A 89 16.91 16.82 -8.80
N ASP A 90 17.76 17.84 -9.02
CA ASP A 90 19.20 17.79 -8.74
C ASP A 90 19.52 17.60 -7.25
N LEU A 91 18.56 17.91 -6.37
CA LEU A 91 18.69 17.68 -4.94
C LEU A 91 18.71 16.19 -4.57
N ILE A 92 18.15 15.32 -5.41
CA ILE A 92 18.18 13.87 -5.18
C ILE A 92 19.63 13.36 -5.12
N GLU A 93 20.48 13.82 -6.05
CA GLU A 93 21.90 13.45 -6.08
C GLU A 93 22.65 13.95 -4.83
N LYS A 94 22.32 15.16 -4.37
CA LYS A 94 22.89 15.72 -3.13
C LYS A 94 22.44 14.93 -1.91
N LEU A 95 21.18 14.47 -1.86
CA LEU A 95 20.67 13.64 -0.78
C LEU A 95 21.31 12.25 -0.78
N HIS A 96 21.50 11.64 -1.94
CA HIS A 96 22.23 10.38 -2.07
C HIS A 96 23.67 10.51 -1.57
N ALA A 97 24.35 11.63 -1.85
CA ALA A 97 25.69 11.89 -1.34
C ALA A 97 25.72 12.07 0.20
N LEU A 98 24.67 12.66 0.78
CA LEU A 98 24.57 12.91 2.22
C LEU A 98 24.20 11.64 3.02
N ALA A 99 23.41 10.75 2.43
CA ALA A 99 22.92 9.53 3.06
C ALA A 99 22.98 8.35 2.07
N PRO A 100 24.18 7.80 1.79
CA PRO A 100 24.36 6.78 0.75
C PRO A 100 23.61 5.47 1.02
N GLY A 101 23.14 5.24 2.26
CA GLY A 101 22.33 4.08 2.64
C GLY A 101 20.81 4.24 2.48
N LEU A 102 20.31 5.41 2.04
CA LEU A 102 18.87 5.65 1.89
C LEU A 102 18.27 4.90 0.69
N VAL A 103 19.11 4.46 -0.26
CA VAL A 103 18.71 3.60 -1.37
C VAL A 103 18.62 2.16 -0.87
N THR A 104 17.45 1.77 -0.36
CA THR A 104 17.15 0.35 -0.21
C THR A 104 16.92 -0.24 -1.60
N LYS A 105 17.92 -0.97 -2.10
CA LYS A 105 17.81 -1.85 -3.28
C LYS A 105 16.61 -2.81 -3.08
N PRO A 106 15.84 -3.13 -4.13
CA PRO A 106 14.63 -3.96 -4.04
C PRO A 106 14.86 -5.33 -3.40
#